data_AF-A0A941MI23-F1
#
_entry.id   AF-A0A941MI23-F1
#
_cell.length_a   1.000
_cell.length_b   1.000
_cell.length_c   1.000
_cell.angle_alpha   90.00
_cell.angle_beta   90.00
_cell.angle_gamma   90.00
#
_symmetry.space_group_name_H-M   'P 1'
#
loop_
_entity.id
_entity.type
_entity.pdbx_description
1 polymer ?
#
loop_
_entity_poly.entity_id
_entity_poly.type
_entity_poly.pdbx_seq_one_letter_code
_entity_poly.pdbx_strand_id
1 'polypeptide(L)' 'VEKEMRDEHKAELLELLKVSGDAFKVDVSEFKRYGSARKLYNFNIDNAGAY' A
#
# COMPACT_ATOMS: atom_id res chain seq x y z
N VAL A 1 -4.69 2.11 7.93
CA VAL A 1 -3.71 1.38 8.76
C VAL A 1 -2.33 1.65 8.19
N GLU A 2 -1.40 2.12 9.02
CA GLU A 2 0.00 2.33 8.57
C GLU A 2 0.59 0.99 8.14
N LYS A 3 1.30 1.00 7.02
CA LYS A 3 1.94 -0.16 6.43
C LYS A 3 3.41 0.15 6.24
N GLU A 4 4.23 -0.89 6.29
CA GLU A 4 5.66 -0.78 6.04
C GLU A 4 5.96 -0.17 4.67
N MET A 5 6.88 0.78 4.66
CA MET A 5 7.36 1.46 3.46
C MET A 5 8.55 0.70 2.86
N ARG A 6 8.26 -0.41 2.17
CA ARG A 6 9.25 -1.24 1.46
C ARG A 6 9.90 -0.51 0.27
N ASP A 7 11.06 -1.02 -0.16
CA ASP A 7 11.84 -0.42 -1.24
C ASP A 7 11.12 -0.41 -2.60
N GLU A 8 10.30 -1.41 -2.89
CA GLU A 8 9.45 -1.44 -4.09
C GLU A 8 8.50 -0.22 -4.17
N HIS A 9 7.95 0.19 -3.02
CA HIS A 9 7.04 1.34 -2.97
C HIS A 9 7.80 2.66 -3.09
N LYS A 10 9.03 2.72 -2.56
CA LYS A 10 9.88 3.91 -2.70
C LYS A 10 10.29 4.09 -4.16
N ALA A 11 10.62 3.00 -4.85
CA ALA A 11 10.93 3.03 -6.27
C ALA A 11 9.73 3.50 -7.10
N GLU A 12 8.53 2.97 -6.82
CA GLU A 12 7.29 3.40 -7.49
C GLU A 12 7.00 4.89 -7.28
N LEU A 13 7.09 5.37 -6.03
CA LEU A 13 6.88 6.79 -5.70
C LEU A 13 7.93 7.69 -6.37
N LEU A 14 9.19 7.25 -6.43
CA LEU A 14 10.26 7.99 -7.09
C LEU A 14 9.99 8.14 -8.59
N GLU A 15 9.52 7.09 -9.27
CA GLU A 15 9.17 7.16 -10.70
C GLU A 15 8.01 8.14 -10.94
N LEU A 16 6.98 8.12 -10.09
CA LEU A 16 5.88 9.08 -10.17
C LEU A 16 6.36 10.53 -10.00
N LEU A 17 7.26 10.78 -9.05
CA LEU A 17 7.85 12.10 -8.81
C LEU A 17 8.78 12.53 -9.96
N LYS A 18 9.46 11.59 -10.63
CA LYS A 18 10.22 11.91 -11.86
C LYS A 18 9.31 12.40 -12.96
N VAL A 19 8.18 11.73 -13.17
CA VAL A 19 7.19 12.12 -14.18
C VAL A 19 6.57 13.48 -13.85
N SER A 20 6.39 13.83 -12.57
CA SER A 20 5.89 15.15 -12.18
C SER A 20 6.94 16.27 -12.24
N GLY A 21 8.23 15.93 -12.38
CA GLY A 21 9.35 16.89 -12.34
C GLY A 21 9.80 17.27 -10.92
N ASP A 22 9.43 16.48 -9.91
CA ASP A 22 9.68 16.74 -8.48
C ASP A 22 10.63 15.73 -7.81
N ALA A 23 11.23 14.80 -8.57
CA ALA A 23 12.06 13.70 -8.06
C ALA A 23 13.20 14.06 -7.10
N PHE A 24 13.59 15.33 -7.02
CA PHE A 24 14.67 15.81 -6.16
C PHE A 24 14.24 16.94 -5.22
N LYS A 25 12.94 17.26 -5.18
CA LYS A 25 12.40 18.31 -4.30
C LYS A 25 12.01 17.77 -2.93
N VAL A 26 11.83 16.46 -2.82
CA VAL A 26 11.37 15.78 -1.61
C VAL A 26 12.11 14.44 -1.46
N ASP A 27 12.36 14.03 -0.22
CA ASP A 27 12.88 12.70 0.06
C ASP A 27 11.72 11.71 0.21
N VAL A 28 11.75 10.65 -0.60
CA VAL A 28 10.78 9.55 -0.58
C VAL A 28 10.75 8.83 0.78
N SER A 29 11.86 8.89 1.54
CA SER A 29 11.96 8.28 2.87
C SER A 29 11.07 8.96 3.93
N GLU A 30 10.66 10.20 3.70
CA GLU A 30 9.79 10.96 4.62
C GLU A 30 8.31 10.59 4.49
N PHE A 31 7.94 9.81 3.47
CA PHE A 31 6.55 9.44 3.21
C PHE A 31 6.13 8.20 4.00
N LYS A 32 4.91 8.25 4.54
CA LYS A 32 4.25 7.11 5.19
C LYS A 32 3.23 6.46 4.27
N ARG A 33 3.22 5.13 4.23
CA ARG A 33 2.24 4.35 3.46
C ARG A 33 1.07 3.96 4.35
N TYR A 34 -0.14 4.26 3.90
CA TYR A 34 -1.36 3.80 4.56
C TYR A 34 -2.14 2.87 3.64
N GLY A 35 -2.52 1.70 4.15
CA GLY A 35 -3.43 0.80 3.48
C GLY A 35 -4.83 0.79 4.09
N SER A 36 -5.75 0.15 3.37
CA SER A 36 -7.13 -0.08 3.79
C SER A 36 -7.22 -0.71 5.18
N ALA A 37 -8.11 -0.18 6.02
CA ALA A 37 -8.49 -0.76 7.30
C ALA A 37 -9.58 -1.85 7.17
N ARG A 38 -10.09 -2.07 5.95
CA ARG A 38 -11.18 -3.01 5.72
C ARG A 38 -10.71 -4.44 5.99
N LYS A 39 -11.51 -5.18 6.76
CA LYS A 39 -11.41 -6.65 6.81
C LYS A 39 -12.16 -7.19 5.60
N LEU A 40 -11.44 -7.86 4.70
CA LEU A 40 -12.10 -8.58 3.61
C LEU A 40 -12.80 -9.79 4.22
N TYR A 41 -14.09 -9.95 3.95
CA TYR A 41 -14.79 -11.18 4.29
C TYR A 41 -14.31 -12.27 3.33
N ASN A 42 -13.57 -13.24 3.86
CA ASN A 42 -13.26 -14.46 3.13
C ASN A 42 -14.36 -15.46 3.51
N PHE A 43 -15.10 -15.95 2.52
CA PHE A 43 -16.16 -16.93 2.74
C PHE A 43 -15.56 -18.20 3.35
N ASN A 44 -15.92 -18.51 4.60
CA ASN A 44 -15.48 -19.73 5.29
C ASN A 44 -16.38 -20.90 4.86
N ILE A 45 -15.78 -21.93 4.26
CA ILE A 45 -16.45 -23.15 3.79
C ILE A 45 -17.08 -23.97 4.93
N ASP A 46 -16.70 -23.72 6.19
CA ASP A 46 -17.28 -24.40 7.37
C ASP A 46 -18.78 -24.13 7.59
N ASN A 47 -19.38 -23.18 6.87
CA ASN A 47 -20.83 -22.91 6.91
C ASN A 47 -21.63 -23.78 5.90
N ALA A 48 -20.98 -24.68 5.16
CA ALA A 48 -21.63 -25.51 4.14
C ALA A 48 -22.34 -26.77 4.70
N GLY A 49 -22.22 -27.07 6.00
CA GLY A 49 -22.79 -28.27 6.63
C GLY A 49 -24.12 -28.08 7.36
N ALA A 50 -24.75 -26.90 7.29
CA ALA A 50 -25.95 -26.57 8.06
C ALA A 50 -27.23 -26.40 7.21
N TYR A 51 -27.31 -27.07 6.05
CA TYR A 51 -28.52 -27.14 5.23
C TYR A 51 -28.97 -28.58 5.03
#